data_AF-A0A367QUS6-F1
#
_entry.id   AF-A0A367QUS6-F1
#
_cell.length_a   1.000
_cell.length_b   1.000
_cell.length_c   1.000
_cell.angle_alpha   90.00
_cell.angle_beta   90.00
_cell.angle_gamma   90.00
#
_symmetry.space_group_name_H-M   'P 1'
#
loop_
_entity.id
_entity.type
_entity.pdbx_description
1 polymer ?
#
loop_
_entity_poly.entity_id
_entity_poly.type
_entity_poly.pdbx_seq_one_letter_code
_entity_poly.pdbx_strand_id
1 'polypeptide(L)'
;MLKNRKLCGSTIAGAIFTSLVGAIASGCTSIATPNVQQSNNVNIYTPSQTVGGEREKNSSTGANQAQNVRSRTKNSANPVEKLDLKEGMPYQKARELVIQQGWQPNLQGDSPNLQDTSVRELFDLGYEEVKDCSGTGIGACLFEFTNKAGELLSISATIADRSNRERVVWRWSIEKGTNTNQQTLLSSNQEKPPFIGTRLFNFLGGNGTGQSIAIAPDGTTIIKLNGKFKSLVQYNGKFSNPIILQDGSGLGLLLKDGKIYSLSTDGQIAKGCKGEGTVCESSLLEASSPPIADGFYILGGTDQGLEVKGEQYRYYDEEGNKEWKPISELNSIKEGLVFDGENYWCIPPRRETGVCSENGWIPSR
;
A
#
# COMPACT_ATOMS: atom_id res chain seq x y z
N MET A 1 -40.50 9.05 62.96
CA MET A 1 -39.04 8.98 63.15
C MET A 1 -38.35 9.65 61.97
N LEU A 2 -37.95 10.92 62.13
CA LEU A 2 -37.17 11.67 61.14
C LEU A 2 -35.69 11.30 61.27
N LYS A 3 -35.00 11.02 60.15
CA LYS A 3 -33.54 11.05 60.07
C LYS A 3 -33.09 11.86 58.85
N ASN A 4 -32.65 13.07 59.15
CA ASN A 4 -31.85 13.95 58.29
C ASN A 4 -30.52 13.28 57.91
N ARG A 5 -30.05 13.47 56.68
CA ARG A 5 -28.61 13.61 56.38
C ARG A 5 -28.34 14.47 55.14
N LYS A 6 -27.85 15.68 55.48
CA LYS A 6 -27.04 16.69 54.79
C LYS A 6 -26.58 16.44 53.34
N LEU A 7 -26.89 17.43 52.49
CA LEU A 7 -26.12 17.83 51.30
C LEU A 7 -24.75 18.39 51.72
N CYS A 8 -23.69 18.01 51.00
CA CYS A 8 -22.46 18.79 50.88
C CYS A 8 -22.36 19.28 49.44
N GLY A 9 -22.36 20.60 49.26
CA GLY A 9 -21.98 21.25 48.01
C GLY A 9 -20.47 21.21 47.83
N SER A 10 -20.04 21.12 46.57
CA SER A 10 -18.64 21.36 46.20
C SER A 10 -18.60 22.56 45.26
N THR A 11 -17.80 23.53 45.67
CA THR A 11 -17.61 24.84 45.07
C THR A 11 -16.80 24.72 43.78
N ILE A 12 -17.26 25.42 42.76
CA ILE A 12 -16.60 25.61 41.46
C ILE A 12 -15.34 26.46 41.69
N ALA A 13 -14.17 25.94 41.32
CA ALA A 13 -12.96 26.73 41.13
C ALA A 13 -12.61 26.71 39.64
N GLY A 14 -12.99 27.79 38.94
CA GLY A 14 -12.59 28.04 37.56
C GLY A 14 -11.15 28.54 37.51
N ALA A 15 -10.32 27.89 36.70
CA ALA A 15 -9.02 28.41 36.31
C ALA A 15 -9.14 28.96 34.87
N ILE A 16 -9.02 30.28 34.76
CA ILE A 16 -8.96 31.03 33.51
C ILE A 16 -7.56 30.81 32.93
N PHE A 17 -7.44 30.11 31.80
CA PHE A 17 -6.23 30.11 30.99
C PHE A 17 -6.34 31.23 29.95
N THR A 18 -5.64 32.32 30.23
CA THR A 18 -5.45 33.45 29.32
C THR A 18 -4.61 33.05 28.13
N SER A 19 -5.14 33.38 26.96
CA SER A 19 -4.50 33.38 25.64
C SER A 19 -3.26 34.26 25.62
N LEU A 20 -2.14 33.73 25.10
CA LEU A 20 -0.99 34.52 24.68
C LEU A 20 -0.93 34.54 23.15
N VAL A 21 -1.38 35.65 22.57
CA VAL A 21 -1.18 35.99 21.17
C VAL A 21 0.22 36.60 21.05
N GLY A 22 1.15 35.85 20.48
CA GLY A 22 2.48 36.34 20.10
C GLY A 22 2.45 36.88 18.67
N ALA A 23 2.35 38.20 18.54
CA ALA A 23 2.63 38.91 17.29
C ALA A 23 4.14 38.94 17.05
N ILE A 24 4.58 38.48 15.88
CA ILE A 24 5.90 38.83 15.33
C ILE A 24 5.66 39.56 14.02
N ALA A 25 5.75 40.89 14.11
CA ALA A 25 5.94 41.78 12.99
C ALA A 25 7.42 42.19 12.97
N SER A 26 8.11 41.90 11.88
CA SER A 26 9.32 42.59 11.47
C SER A 26 9.41 42.55 9.95
N GLY A 27 9.22 43.72 9.33
CA GLY A 27 9.65 44.03 7.95
C GLY A 27 11.18 43.94 7.82
N CYS A 28 11.79 44.01 6.63
CA CYS A 28 11.58 45.01 5.59
C CYS A 28 11.99 44.51 4.19
N THR A 29 11.33 45.08 3.17
CA THR A 29 11.82 45.54 1.83
C THR A 29 12.75 44.59 1.04
N SER A 30 12.40 44.20 -0.19
CA SER A 30 12.49 45.11 -1.35
C SER A 30 11.68 44.65 -2.57
N ILE A 31 11.23 45.66 -3.29
CA ILE A 31 10.53 45.68 -4.58
C ILE A 31 11.48 45.30 -5.72
N ALA A 32 11.03 44.47 -6.67
CA ALA A 32 11.41 44.56 -8.09
C ALA A 32 10.48 43.71 -8.98
N THR A 33 9.61 44.37 -9.74
CA THR A 33 9.13 43.95 -11.06
C THR A 33 9.09 45.23 -11.93
N PRO A 34 9.03 45.16 -13.27
CA PRO A 34 9.23 44.04 -14.21
C PRO A 34 10.35 44.35 -15.22
N ASN A 35 10.75 43.39 -16.06
CA ASN A 35 11.28 43.76 -17.37
C ASN A 35 10.70 42.89 -18.47
N VAL A 36 9.96 43.55 -19.33
CA VAL A 36 9.53 43.11 -20.65
C VAL A 36 10.75 43.20 -21.56
N GLN A 37 11.09 42.11 -22.24
CA GLN A 37 11.78 42.25 -23.52
C GLN A 37 11.26 41.23 -24.52
N GLN A 38 10.26 41.71 -25.25
CA GLN A 38 9.85 41.25 -26.56
C GLN A 38 11.00 41.54 -27.54
N SER A 39 11.49 40.51 -28.25
CA SER A 39 12.19 40.74 -29.52
C SER A 39 11.60 39.83 -30.59
N ASN A 40 10.79 40.46 -31.43
CA ASN A 40 10.46 40.00 -32.77
C ASN A 40 11.76 39.82 -33.57
N ASN A 41 11.85 38.73 -34.34
CA ASN A 41 12.49 38.80 -35.64
C ASN A 41 11.74 37.88 -36.61
N VAL A 42 10.82 38.52 -37.33
CA VAL A 42 10.36 38.10 -38.65
C VAL A 42 11.50 38.42 -39.62
N ASN A 43 11.92 37.45 -40.44
CA ASN A 43 12.42 37.81 -41.76
C ASN A 43 11.85 36.85 -42.81
N ILE A 44 11.05 37.46 -43.67
CA ILE A 44 10.47 36.94 -44.90
C ILE A 44 11.54 37.05 -45.97
N TYR A 45 11.73 36.03 -46.83
CA TYR A 45 11.83 36.19 -48.29
C TYR A 45 11.70 34.82 -48.97
N THR A 46 10.59 34.69 -49.70
CA THR A 46 10.22 33.68 -50.72
C THR A 46 10.86 34.08 -52.08
N PRO A 47 10.54 33.47 -53.24
CA PRO A 47 10.47 32.06 -53.69
C PRO A 47 11.44 31.78 -54.87
N SER A 48 11.52 30.53 -55.35
CA SER A 48 11.62 30.27 -56.79
C SER A 48 11.02 28.92 -57.17
N GLN A 49 10.12 28.99 -58.14
CA GLN A 49 9.50 27.90 -58.90
C GLN A 49 10.50 27.34 -59.93
N THR A 50 10.38 26.05 -60.28
CA THR A 50 10.21 25.54 -61.67
C THR A 50 9.96 24.01 -61.58
N VAL A 51 8.83 23.48 -62.08
CA VAL A 51 8.60 22.87 -63.42
C VAL A 51 9.54 21.67 -63.67
N GLY A 52 9.12 20.46 -64.07
CA GLY A 52 7.86 19.89 -64.53
C GLY A 52 8.13 18.48 -65.14
N GLY A 53 7.06 17.77 -65.53
CA GLY A 53 7.06 16.56 -66.39
C GLY A 53 7.08 15.23 -65.64
N GLU A 54 5.98 14.45 -65.56
CA GLU A 54 5.44 13.52 -66.60
C GLU A 54 6.51 12.52 -67.10
N ARG A 55 6.32 11.19 -67.18
CA ARG A 55 5.18 10.35 -67.59
C ARG A 55 5.51 8.87 -67.25
N GLU A 56 4.54 8.02 -66.87
CA GLU A 56 4.02 6.83 -67.60
C GLU A 56 5.08 5.74 -67.97
N LYS A 57 4.89 4.41 -67.85
CA LYS A 57 3.70 3.54 -67.89
C LYS A 57 4.10 2.05 -67.74
N ASN A 58 3.07 1.21 -67.53
CA ASN A 58 2.91 -0.24 -67.81
C ASN A 58 3.24 -1.22 -66.66
N SER A 59 2.27 -1.92 -66.06
CA SER A 59 1.39 -3.02 -66.58
C SER A 59 2.20 -4.25 -67.01
N SER A 60 1.84 -5.51 -66.77
CA SER A 60 0.72 -6.17 -66.11
C SER A 60 0.95 -7.69 -66.22
N THR A 61 0.52 -8.46 -65.21
CA THR A 61 -0.06 -9.84 -65.28
C THR A 61 0.70 -10.99 -65.94
N GLY A 62 0.88 -12.09 -65.19
CA GLY A 62 1.14 -13.43 -65.71
C GLY A 62 1.03 -14.49 -64.62
N ALA A 63 -0.10 -15.21 -64.60
CA ALA A 63 -0.41 -16.29 -63.68
C ALA A 63 0.34 -17.60 -64.02
N ASN A 64 0.64 -18.42 -63.01
CA ASN A 64 0.48 -19.87 -63.07
C ASN A 64 0.48 -20.51 -61.66
N GLN A 65 -0.53 -21.36 -61.45
CA GLN A 65 -0.71 -22.35 -60.38
C GLN A 65 0.44 -23.41 -60.45
N ALA A 66 0.78 -24.28 -59.49
CA ALA A 66 0.12 -24.85 -58.34
C ALA A 66 1.19 -25.47 -57.39
N GLN A 67 0.81 -25.61 -56.12
CA GLN A 67 1.26 -26.64 -55.15
C GLN A 67 2.74 -26.69 -54.74
N ASN A 68 3.02 -26.16 -53.54
CA ASN A 68 3.53 -27.04 -52.49
C ASN A 68 3.06 -26.60 -51.10
N VAL A 69 2.45 -27.55 -50.41
CA VAL A 69 1.97 -27.47 -49.03
C VAL A 69 3.19 -27.46 -48.12
N ARG A 70 3.47 -26.33 -47.44
CA ARG A 70 4.22 -26.37 -46.18
C ARG A 70 4.00 -25.13 -45.32
N SER A 71 3.45 -25.38 -44.14
CA SER A 71 3.62 -24.59 -42.91
C SER A 71 2.97 -23.22 -42.86
N ARG A 72 1.64 -23.25 -42.78
CA ARG A 72 0.83 -22.23 -42.12
C ARG A 72 1.03 -22.34 -40.60
N THR A 73 2.06 -21.66 -40.09
CA THR A 73 2.14 -21.25 -38.68
C THR A 73 2.97 -19.98 -38.58
N LYS A 74 2.40 -18.85 -39.03
CA LYS A 74 2.86 -17.55 -38.55
C LYS A 74 2.29 -17.37 -37.15
N ASN A 75 3.14 -17.65 -36.17
CA ASN A 75 2.99 -17.25 -34.79
C ASN A 75 2.68 -15.74 -34.75
N SER A 76 1.43 -15.40 -34.48
CA SER A 76 1.03 -14.06 -34.02
C SER A 76 0.90 -14.11 -32.51
N ALA A 77 2.04 -14.30 -31.85
CA ALA A 77 2.19 -13.86 -30.47
C ALA A 77 2.89 -12.50 -30.59
N ASN A 78 2.12 -11.41 -30.60
CA ASN A 78 2.72 -10.10 -30.38
C ASN A 78 3.37 -10.17 -29.00
N PRO A 79 4.69 -9.96 -28.88
CA PRO A 79 5.28 -9.73 -27.58
C PRO A 79 4.62 -8.46 -27.04
N VAL A 80 4.09 -8.52 -25.82
CA VAL A 80 3.66 -7.32 -25.09
C VAL A 80 4.82 -6.34 -25.16
N GLU A 81 4.67 -5.27 -25.96
CA GLU A 81 5.70 -4.26 -26.09
C GLU A 81 6.00 -3.73 -24.70
N LYS A 82 7.29 -3.69 -24.37
CA LYS A 82 7.77 -3.21 -23.07
C LYS A 82 7.25 -1.79 -22.85
N LEU A 83 6.38 -1.62 -21.84
CA LEU A 83 5.90 -0.30 -21.40
C LEU A 83 7.10 0.63 -21.14
N ASP A 84 7.21 1.73 -21.89
CA ASP A 84 8.24 2.78 -21.69
C ASP A 84 7.87 3.74 -20.54
N LEU A 85 7.51 3.15 -19.39
CA LEU A 85 7.31 3.86 -18.15
C LEU A 85 8.68 4.14 -17.49
N LYS A 86 8.78 5.26 -16.77
CA LYS A 86 10.01 5.69 -16.09
C LYS A 86 9.68 6.24 -14.71
N GLU A 87 10.46 5.85 -13.71
CA GLU A 87 10.38 6.45 -12.39
C GLU A 87 10.64 7.96 -12.47
N GLY A 88 9.88 8.73 -11.69
CA GLY A 88 9.90 10.19 -11.68
C GLY A 88 9.09 10.86 -12.80
N MET A 89 8.55 10.12 -13.77
CA MET A 89 7.76 10.75 -14.84
C MET A 89 6.37 11.20 -14.33
N PRO A 90 5.80 12.32 -14.82
CA PRO A 90 4.44 12.71 -14.44
C PRO A 90 3.42 11.60 -14.72
N TYR A 91 2.57 11.29 -13.75
CA TYR A 91 1.58 10.22 -13.83
C TYR A 91 0.62 10.44 -14.99
N GLN A 92 0.18 11.68 -15.25
CA GLN A 92 -0.67 12.00 -16.40
C GLN A 92 -0.03 11.54 -17.72
N LYS A 93 1.28 11.77 -17.89
CA LYS A 93 2.03 11.33 -19.07
C LYS A 93 2.14 9.81 -19.13
N ALA A 94 2.37 9.16 -17.99
CA ALA A 94 2.39 7.70 -17.90
C ALA A 94 1.05 7.08 -18.30
N ARG A 95 -0.06 7.64 -17.80
CA ARG A 95 -1.43 7.24 -18.13
C ARG A 95 -1.70 7.35 -19.62
N GLU A 96 -1.31 8.45 -20.25
CA GLU A 96 -1.46 8.63 -21.70
C GLU A 96 -0.71 7.55 -22.49
N LEU A 97 0.55 7.24 -22.12
CA LEU A 97 1.33 6.20 -22.77
C LEU A 97 0.71 4.82 -22.62
N VAL A 98 0.23 4.49 -21.42
CA VAL A 98 -0.41 3.22 -21.09
C VAL A 98 -1.68 3.05 -21.91
N ILE A 99 -2.54 4.07 -21.95
CA ILE A 99 -3.77 4.07 -22.75
C ILE A 99 -3.46 3.96 -24.25
N GLN A 100 -2.44 4.68 -24.74
CA GLN A 100 -2.00 4.61 -26.13
C GLN A 100 -1.52 3.19 -26.53
N GLN A 101 -0.96 2.45 -25.58
CA GLN A 101 -0.53 1.06 -25.76
C GLN A 101 -1.66 0.03 -25.63
N GLY A 102 -2.92 0.48 -25.54
CA GLY A 102 -4.10 -0.37 -25.55
C GLY A 102 -4.52 -0.92 -24.19
N TRP A 103 -3.95 -0.37 -23.11
CA TRP A 103 -4.45 -0.58 -21.75
C TRP A 103 -5.66 0.34 -21.49
N GLN A 104 -6.57 -0.07 -20.62
CA GLN A 104 -7.76 0.67 -20.23
C GLN A 104 -7.84 0.76 -18.71
N PRO A 105 -8.38 1.85 -18.13
CA PRO A 105 -8.65 1.91 -16.69
C PRO A 105 -9.33 0.64 -16.18
N ASN A 106 -8.77 0.03 -15.14
CA ASN A 106 -9.35 -1.16 -14.54
C ASN A 106 -10.52 -0.77 -13.64
N LEU A 107 -11.71 -0.66 -14.23
CA LEU A 107 -12.94 -0.36 -13.49
C LEU A 107 -13.60 -1.62 -12.92
N GLN A 108 -13.04 -2.80 -13.20
CA GLN A 108 -13.50 -4.08 -12.66
C GLN A 108 -12.64 -4.48 -11.45
N GLY A 109 -13.26 -4.97 -10.38
CA GLY A 109 -12.57 -5.30 -9.12
C GLY A 109 -12.92 -4.33 -7.99
N ASP A 110 -11.96 -4.09 -7.08
CA ASP A 110 -12.17 -3.22 -5.94
C ASP A 110 -12.54 -1.80 -6.39
N SER A 111 -13.59 -1.25 -5.78
CA SER A 111 -14.00 0.14 -6.01
C SER A 111 -12.98 1.10 -5.39
N PRO A 112 -12.78 2.29 -5.97
CA PRO A 112 -11.95 3.31 -5.37
C PRO A 112 -12.37 3.58 -3.92
N ASN A 113 -11.40 3.66 -3.01
CA ASN A 113 -11.64 3.99 -1.62
C ASN A 113 -12.00 5.48 -1.45
N LEU A 114 -13.22 5.88 -1.82
CA LEU A 114 -13.68 7.28 -1.76
C LEU A 114 -13.79 7.86 -0.34
N GLN A 115 -13.55 7.05 0.70
CA GLN A 115 -13.39 7.55 2.08
C GLN A 115 -12.02 8.22 2.27
N ASP A 116 -11.01 7.84 1.49
CA ASP A 116 -9.73 8.53 1.47
C ASP A 116 -9.84 9.85 0.68
N THR A 117 -9.43 10.96 1.31
CA THR A 117 -9.55 12.29 0.71
C THR A 117 -8.70 12.42 -0.55
N SER A 118 -7.52 11.78 -0.60
CA SER A 118 -6.64 11.84 -1.79
C SER A 118 -7.20 11.01 -2.93
N VAL A 119 -7.76 9.83 -2.64
CA VAL A 119 -8.44 9.01 -3.64
C VAL A 119 -9.63 9.76 -4.22
N ARG A 120 -10.47 10.36 -3.36
CA ARG A 120 -11.62 11.16 -3.82
C ARG A 120 -11.20 12.34 -4.70
N GLU A 121 -10.18 13.09 -4.30
CA GLU A 121 -9.66 14.21 -5.10
C GLU A 121 -9.14 13.74 -6.47
N LEU A 122 -8.42 12.62 -6.54
CA LEU A 122 -7.94 12.06 -7.79
C LEU A 122 -9.08 11.55 -8.68
N PHE A 123 -10.09 10.95 -8.07
CA PHE A 123 -11.28 10.50 -8.77
C PHE A 123 -12.05 11.69 -9.35
N ASP A 124 -12.22 12.78 -8.59
CA ASP A 124 -12.84 14.04 -9.05
C ASP A 124 -12.03 14.71 -10.18
N LEU A 125 -10.72 14.45 -10.26
CA LEU A 125 -9.84 14.87 -11.36
C LEU A 125 -9.93 13.97 -12.60
N GLY A 126 -10.72 12.89 -12.56
CA GLY A 126 -10.96 11.98 -13.68
C GLY A 126 -10.01 10.77 -13.75
N TYR A 127 -9.25 10.50 -12.68
CA TYR A 127 -8.43 9.30 -12.55
C TYR A 127 -9.26 8.14 -11.98
N GLU A 128 -10.24 7.66 -12.74
CA GLU A 128 -11.16 6.58 -12.32
C GLU A 128 -10.43 5.26 -12.02
N GLU A 129 -9.23 5.09 -12.56
CA GLU A 129 -8.36 3.93 -12.32
C GLU A 129 -7.72 3.89 -10.91
N VAL A 130 -7.86 4.95 -10.11
CA VAL A 130 -7.30 5.02 -8.75
C VAL A 130 -8.00 4.03 -7.81
N LYS A 131 -7.23 3.27 -7.03
CA LYS A 131 -7.76 2.28 -6.08
C LYS A 131 -7.68 2.76 -4.64
N ASP A 132 -6.47 3.07 -4.20
CA ASP A 132 -6.21 3.48 -2.83
C ASP A 132 -4.96 4.33 -2.72
N CYS A 133 -4.82 5.04 -1.61
CA CYS A 133 -3.69 5.91 -1.31
C CYS A 133 -3.08 5.60 0.06
N SER A 134 -1.75 5.60 0.13
CA SER A 134 -1.01 5.38 1.37
C SER A 134 -1.04 6.61 2.27
N GLY A 135 -1.53 6.45 3.49
CA GLY A 135 -1.51 7.46 4.56
C GLY A 135 -0.15 7.68 5.23
N THR A 136 0.96 7.16 4.68
CA THR A 136 2.31 7.18 5.28
C THR A 136 3.08 8.49 5.10
N GLY A 137 2.42 9.58 4.69
CA GLY A 137 3.04 10.89 4.46
C GLY A 137 3.76 11.06 3.13
N ILE A 138 4.02 9.97 2.39
CA ILE A 138 4.54 10.00 1.01
C ILE A 138 3.38 10.07 -0.01
N GLY A 139 2.17 9.72 0.43
CA GLY A 139 0.94 9.86 -0.36
C GLY A 139 0.94 9.02 -1.63
N ALA A 140 1.64 7.88 -1.67
CA ALA A 140 1.67 7.00 -2.83
C ALA A 140 0.27 6.43 -3.10
N CYS A 141 -0.24 6.55 -4.33
CA CYS A 141 -1.52 5.97 -4.73
C CYS A 141 -1.33 4.90 -5.79
N LEU A 142 -2.20 3.90 -5.74
CA LEU A 142 -2.28 2.79 -6.68
C LEU A 142 -3.30 3.11 -7.78
N PHE A 143 -2.89 2.92 -9.03
CA PHE A 143 -3.71 3.06 -10.22
C PHE A 143 -3.63 1.76 -11.03
N GLU A 144 -4.76 1.28 -11.54
CA GLU A 144 -4.82 -0.02 -12.21
C GLU A 144 -5.37 0.08 -13.64
N PHE A 145 -4.77 -0.67 -14.54
CA PHE A 145 -5.20 -0.77 -15.93
C PHE A 145 -5.29 -2.22 -16.37
N THR A 146 -6.20 -2.55 -17.27
CA THR A 146 -6.28 -3.87 -17.90
C THR A 146 -6.14 -3.78 -19.41
N ASN A 147 -5.62 -4.81 -20.04
CA ASN A 147 -5.53 -4.89 -21.50
C ASN A 147 -6.46 -5.99 -22.05
N LYS A 148 -6.52 -6.10 -23.39
CA LYS A 148 -7.36 -7.10 -24.08
C LYS A 148 -6.96 -8.56 -23.79
N ALA A 149 -5.74 -8.79 -23.30
CA ALA A 149 -5.27 -10.10 -22.89
C ALA A 149 -5.66 -10.45 -21.44
N GLY A 150 -6.33 -9.54 -20.73
CA GLY A 150 -6.71 -9.71 -19.32
C GLY A 150 -5.53 -9.57 -18.36
N GLU A 151 -4.43 -8.97 -18.81
CA GLU A 151 -3.32 -8.62 -17.92
C GLU A 151 -3.70 -7.37 -17.11
N LEU A 152 -3.23 -7.30 -15.87
CA LEU A 152 -3.44 -6.17 -14.96
C LEU A 152 -2.12 -5.40 -14.80
N LEU A 153 -2.13 -4.11 -15.09
CA LEU A 153 -1.02 -3.20 -14.88
C LEU A 153 -1.31 -2.35 -13.65
N SER A 154 -0.45 -2.46 -12.65
CA SER A 154 -0.51 -1.68 -11.42
C SER A 154 0.57 -0.60 -11.45
N ILE A 155 0.18 0.67 -11.32
CA ILE A 155 1.09 1.82 -11.27
C ILE A 155 0.97 2.48 -9.90
N SER A 156 2.07 2.62 -9.19
CA SER A 156 2.16 3.44 -7.99
C SER A 156 2.73 4.81 -8.33
N ALA A 157 2.05 5.88 -7.92
CA ALA A 157 2.53 7.25 -8.09
C ALA A 157 2.50 8.05 -6.78
N THR A 158 3.56 8.78 -6.49
CA THR A 158 3.71 9.63 -5.29
C THR A 158 3.40 11.09 -5.60
N ILE A 159 3.17 11.88 -4.57
CA ILE A 159 2.92 13.32 -4.71
C ILE A 159 4.23 14.02 -5.11
N ALA A 160 4.21 14.84 -6.15
CA ALA A 160 5.36 15.61 -6.60
C ALA A 160 5.44 16.99 -5.93
N ASP A 161 4.29 17.55 -5.53
CA ASP A 161 4.16 18.83 -4.85
C ASP A 161 3.35 18.70 -3.54
N ARG A 162 2.71 19.78 -3.08
CA ARG A 162 1.83 19.75 -1.89
C ARG A 162 0.37 19.40 -2.24
N SER A 163 0.05 19.07 -3.49
CA SER A 163 -1.30 18.88 -3.98
C SER A 163 -1.48 17.54 -4.68
N ASN A 164 -2.71 17.02 -4.76
CA ASN A 164 -2.98 15.80 -5.52
C ASN A 164 -3.01 16.00 -7.05
N ARG A 165 -2.69 17.21 -7.55
CA ARG A 165 -2.73 17.54 -8.97
C ARG A 165 -1.52 17.01 -9.73
N GLU A 166 -0.37 16.98 -9.07
CA GLU A 166 0.88 16.54 -9.68
C GLU A 166 1.41 15.30 -8.95
N ARG A 167 1.38 14.19 -9.67
CA ARG A 167 1.93 12.92 -9.20
C ARG A 167 3.01 12.45 -10.15
N VAL A 168 4.01 11.78 -9.60
CA VAL A 168 5.08 11.16 -10.37
C VAL A 168 5.05 9.66 -10.19
N VAL A 169 5.23 8.93 -11.29
CA VAL A 169 5.36 7.49 -11.28
C VAL A 169 6.52 7.12 -10.38
N TRP A 170 6.24 6.25 -9.42
CA TRP A 170 7.26 5.68 -8.57
C TRP A 170 7.64 4.30 -9.08
N ARG A 171 6.66 3.45 -9.37
CA ARG A 171 6.88 2.07 -9.83
C ARG A 171 5.65 1.51 -10.52
N TRP A 172 5.83 0.45 -11.30
CA TRP A 172 4.74 -0.24 -11.97
C TRP A 172 5.06 -1.74 -12.15
N SER A 173 4.02 -2.54 -12.36
CA SER A 173 4.15 -3.96 -12.66
C SER A 173 2.98 -4.49 -13.50
N ILE A 174 3.21 -5.57 -14.25
CA ILE A 174 2.17 -6.26 -15.03
C ILE A 174 1.97 -7.66 -14.45
N GLU A 175 0.76 -7.95 -14.02
CA GLU A 175 0.28 -9.30 -13.72
C GLU A 175 -0.29 -9.92 -15.00
N LYS A 176 0.26 -11.07 -15.41
CA LYS A 176 -0.27 -11.80 -16.55
C LYS A 176 -1.57 -12.47 -16.15
N GLY A 177 -2.63 -12.30 -16.95
CA GLY A 177 -3.90 -12.99 -16.76
C GLY A 177 -3.68 -14.50 -16.69
N THR A 178 -3.84 -15.09 -15.51
CA THR A 178 -3.66 -16.52 -15.32
C THR A 178 -4.86 -17.26 -15.90
N ASN A 179 -4.65 -18.02 -16.98
CA ASN A 179 -5.36 -19.29 -17.09
C ASN A 179 -4.93 -20.13 -15.89
N THR A 180 -5.90 -20.46 -15.04
CA THR A 180 -5.77 -21.28 -13.84
C THR A 180 -4.93 -22.53 -14.09
N ASN A 181 -4.07 -22.86 -13.11
CA ASN A 181 -3.18 -24.03 -13.02
C ASN A 181 -1.78 -23.91 -13.66
N GLN A 182 -0.88 -23.17 -13.00
CA GLN A 182 0.48 -23.68 -12.81
C GLN A 182 0.96 -23.33 -11.39
N GLN A 183 0.65 -24.26 -10.49
CA GLN A 183 1.35 -24.41 -9.22
C GLN A 183 2.73 -25.01 -9.58
N THR A 184 3.70 -24.14 -9.84
CA THR A 184 5.06 -24.57 -10.17
C THR A 184 5.73 -25.04 -8.89
N LEU A 185 5.84 -26.35 -8.76
CA LEU A 185 6.66 -27.08 -7.80
C LEU A 185 8.11 -26.58 -7.89
N LEU A 186 8.49 -25.69 -6.98
CA LEU A 186 9.87 -25.57 -6.54
C LEU A 186 9.96 -26.31 -5.21
N SER A 187 10.48 -27.53 -5.28
CA SER A 187 10.89 -28.32 -4.13
C SER A 187 11.92 -27.51 -3.33
N SER A 188 11.52 -26.91 -2.21
CA SER A 188 12.43 -26.25 -1.30
C SER A 188 12.93 -27.27 -0.28
N ASN A 189 14.25 -27.42 -0.18
CA ASN A 189 14.87 -27.72 1.10
C ASN A 189 14.25 -26.74 2.10
N GLN A 190 13.53 -27.22 3.11
CA GLN A 190 12.88 -26.36 4.09
C GLN A 190 13.96 -25.67 4.92
N GLU A 191 14.41 -24.51 4.45
CA GLU A 191 15.27 -23.63 5.24
C GLU A 191 14.52 -23.26 6.51
N LYS A 192 15.18 -23.51 7.65
CA LYS A 192 14.64 -23.14 8.95
C LYS A 192 14.41 -21.63 8.96
N PRO A 193 13.21 -21.14 9.32
CA PRO A 193 12.98 -19.71 9.35
C PRO A 193 13.90 -19.01 10.35
N PRO A 194 14.34 -17.77 10.06
CA PRO A 194 15.29 -17.04 10.90
C PRO A 194 14.70 -16.59 12.25
N PHE A 195 13.36 -16.54 12.35
CA PHE A 195 12.63 -16.27 13.59
C PHE A 195 11.20 -16.81 13.47
N ILE A 196 10.53 -16.91 14.61
CA ILE A 196 9.08 -17.15 14.72
C ILE A 196 8.44 -15.92 15.38
N GLY A 197 7.22 -15.58 14.95
CA GLY A 197 6.47 -14.41 15.38
C GLY A 197 6.51 -13.27 14.36
N THR A 198 6.11 -12.07 14.80
CA THR A 198 6.01 -10.89 13.94
C THR A 198 7.20 -9.96 14.12
N ARG A 199 7.72 -9.44 13.01
CA ARG A 199 8.74 -8.39 12.97
C ARG A 199 8.28 -7.25 12.07
N LEU A 200 8.64 -6.03 12.45
CA LEU A 200 8.38 -4.80 11.71
C LEU A 200 9.65 -4.36 10.99
N PHE A 201 9.49 -3.77 9.82
CA PHE A 201 10.61 -3.22 9.06
C PHE A 201 10.19 -2.03 8.20
N ASN A 202 11.15 -1.18 7.84
CA ASN A 202 10.92 0.00 7.02
C ASN A 202 12.18 0.37 6.24
N PHE A 203 12.11 0.26 4.90
CA PHE A 203 13.20 0.60 4.00
C PHE A 203 13.43 2.12 3.85
N LEU A 204 12.41 2.96 4.07
CA LEU A 204 12.47 4.40 3.81
C LEU A 204 12.93 5.23 5.02
N GLY A 205 13.06 4.59 6.19
CA GLY A 205 13.32 5.30 7.46
C GLY A 205 12.10 6.07 7.99
N GLY A 206 12.23 6.62 9.21
CA GLY A 206 11.16 7.31 9.94
C GLY A 206 10.46 6.44 11.00
N ASN A 207 9.64 7.08 11.84
CA ASN A 207 8.90 6.42 12.94
C ASN A 207 7.64 5.65 12.49
N GLY A 208 7.29 5.72 11.21
CA GLY A 208 6.16 4.97 10.65
C GLY A 208 6.54 3.52 10.36
N THR A 209 5.71 2.58 10.80
CA THR A 209 5.85 1.15 10.48
C THR A 209 5.43 0.91 9.04
N GLY A 210 6.41 0.81 8.14
CA GLY A 210 6.17 0.59 6.72
C GLY A 210 5.55 -0.78 6.43
N GLN A 211 6.16 -1.85 6.95
CA GLN A 211 5.76 -3.23 6.66
C GLN A 211 5.96 -4.16 7.88
N SER A 212 5.31 -5.32 7.85
CA SER A 212 5.51 -6.39 8.83
C SER A 212 5.65 -7.74 8.15
N ILE A 213 6.46 -8.62 8.72
CA ILE A 213 6.59 -10.03 8.37
C ILE A 213 6.25 -10.87 9.60
N ALA A 214 5.34 -11.83 9.45
CA ALA A 214 4.98 -12.79 10.48
C ALA A 214 5.35 -14.19 9.98
N ILE A 215 6.05 -14.97 10.80
CA ILE A 215 6.40 -16.37 10.50
C ILE A 215 5.89 -17.26 11.63
N ALA A 216 5.01 -18.21 11.32
CA ALA A 216 4.47 -19.18 12.26
C ALA A 216 5.38 -20.42 12.41
N PRO A 217 5.23 -21.23 13.48
CA PRO A 217 6.05 -22.42 13.72
C PRO A 217 6.04 -23.45 12.57
N ASP A 218 4.93 -23.52 11.83
CA ASP A 218 4.75 -24.41 10.68
C ASP A 218 5.35 -23.83 9.37
N GLY A 219 6.07 -22.72 9.47
CA GLY A 219 6.66 -21.98 8.36
C GLY A 219 5.69 -21.08 7.60
N THR A 220 4.40 -21.00 7.99
CA THR A 220 3.47 -20.08 7.33
C THR A 220 3.94 -18.65 7.54
N THR A 221 4.09 -17.91 6.45
CA THR A 221 4.67 -16.57 6.40
C THR A 221 3.70 -15.60 5.76
N ILE A 222 3.48 -14.46 6.42
CA ILE A 222 2.62 -13.38 5.95
C ILE A 222 3.43 -12.09 5.94
N ILE A 223 3.44 -11.38 4.81
CA ILE A 223 4.00 -10.03 4.71
C ILE A 223 2.86 -9.05 4.49
N LYS A 224 2.86 -7.95 5.24
CA LYS A 224 1.86 -6.89 5.13
C LYS A 224 2.53 -5.54 4.94
N LEU A 225 1.95 -4.73 4.05
CA LEU A 225 2.11 -3.28 4.03
C LEU A 225 1.14 -2.68 5.03
N ASN A 226 1.66 -1.96 6.03
CA ASN A 226 0.83 -1.42 7.11
C ASN A 226 0.47 0.05 6.80
N GLY A 227 -0.79 0.29 6.46
CA GLY A 227 -1.34 1.62 6.32
C GLY A 227 -1.94 2.13 7.63
N LYS A 228 -2.40 3.39 7.64
CA LYS A 228 -3.00 4.04 8.81
C LYS A 228 -4.35 3.41 9.22
N PHE A 229 -5.12 2.93 8.25
CA PHE A 229 -6.48 2.43 8.47
C PHE A 229 -6.67 0.98 8.01
N LYS A 230 -5.77 0.47 7.15
CA LYS A 230 -5.83 -0.89 6.61
C LYS A 230 -4.42 -1.39 6.34
N SER A 231 -4.24 -2.70 6.49
CA SER A 231 -3.03 -3.38 6.02
C SER A 231 -3.34 -4.18 4.75
N LEU A 232 -2.39 -4.18 3.81
CA LEU A 232 -2.48 -4.97 2.58
C LEU A 232 -1.52 -6.16 2.69
N VAL A 233 -2.02 -7.38 2.43
CA VAL A 233 -1.18 -8.58 2.39
C VAL A 233 -0.40 -8.58 1.07
N GLN A 234 0.93 -8.55 1.16
CA GLN A 234 1.82 -8.61 0.01
C GLN A 234 2.35 -10.03 -0.26
N TYR A 235 2.22 -10.93 0.71
CA TYR A 235 2.61 -12.33 0.60
C TYR A 235 1.86 -13.16 1.64
N ASN A 236 1.34 -14.31 1.23
CA ASN A 236 0.86 -15.35 2.13
C ASN A 236 1.25 -16.72 1.58
N GLY A 237 2.08 -17.46 2.31
CA GLY A 237 2.62 -18.74 1.84
C GLY A 237 3.57 -19.40 2.82
N LYS A 238 4.28 -20.44 2.39
CA LYS A 238 5.33 -21.07 3.20
C LYS A 238 6.63 -20.30 3.06
N PHE A 239 7.32 -20.12 4.19
CA PHE A 239 8.60 -19.41 4.25
C PHE A 239 9.55 -19.92 3.16
N SER A 240 10.09 -18.97 2.41
CA SER A 240 11.19 -19.16 1.48
C SER A 240 12.17 -18.02 1.66
N ASN A 241 13.42 -18.20 1.28
CA ASN A 241 14.39 -17.12 1.29
C ASN A 241 15.23 -17.20 0.00
N PRO A 242 15.05 -16.28 -0.95
CA PRO A 242 14.21 -15.09 -0.88
C PRO A 242 12.69 -15.36 -0.90
N ILE A 243 11.93 -14.43 -0.35
CA ILE A 243 10.47 -14.37 -0.45
C ILE A 243 10.11 -13.55 -1.68
N ILE A 244 9.40 -14.13 -2.64
CA ILE A 244 8.89 -13.38 -3.80
C ILE A 244 7.51 -12.85 -3.46
N LEU A 245 7.34 -11.52 -3.50
CA LEU A 245 6.06 -10.90 -3.18
C LEU A 245 5.00 -11.27 -4.22
N GLN A 246 3.77 -11.47 -3.73
CA GLN A 246 2.59 -11.83 -4.51
C GLN A 246 1.75 -10.59 -4.87
N ASP A 247 2.24 -9.39 -4.54
CA ASP A 247 1.58 -8.10 -4.83
C ASP A 247 1.76 -7.63 -6.28
N GLY A 248 2.06 -8.55 -7.18
CA GLY A 248 2.31 -8.27 -8.59
C GLY A 248 3.60 -7.50 -8.87
N SER A 249 4.35 -7.01 -7.87
CA SER A 249 5.51 -6.13 -8.09
C SER A 249 6.72 -6.83 -8.72
N GLY A 250 6.78 -8.16 -8.65
CA GLY A 250 7.95 -8.95 -9.03
C GLY A 250 9.16 -8.72 -8.11
N LEU A 251 8.98 -7.99 -7.00
CA LEU A 251 10.03 -7.75 -6.02
C LEU A 251 10.15 -8.93 -5.07
N GLY A 252 11.35 -9.08 -4.53
CA GLY A 252 11.63 -10.06 -3.49
C GLY A 252 12.03 -9.41 -2.18
N LEU A 253 11.96 -10.17 -1.10
CA LEU A 253 12.60 -9.86 0.17
C LEU A 253 13.63 -10.94 0.46
N LEU A 254 14.84 -10.53 0.82
CA LEU A 254 15.91 -11.42 1.27
C LEU A 254 16.16 -11.19 2.75
N LEU A 255 16.03 -12.23 3.56
CA LEU A 255 16.39 -12.20 4.97
C LEU A 255 17.82 -12.70 5.12
N LYS A 256 18.70 -11.86 5.66
CA LYS A 256 20.11 -12.19 5.83
C LYS A 256 20.70 -11.39 6.98
N ASP A 257 21.49 -12.03 7.83
CA ASP A 257 22.23 -11.39 8.92
C ASP A 257 21.35 -10.55 9.87
N GLY A 258 20.14 -11.04 10.19
CA GLY A 258 19.17 -10.34 11.05
C GLY A 258 18.51 -9.10 10.43
N LYS A 259 18.78 -8.86 9.14
CA LYS A 259 18.19 -7.79 8.34
C LYS A 259 17.30 -8.35 7.26
N ILE A 260 16.49 -7.46 6.71
CA ILE A 260 15.71 -7.69 5.51
C ILE A 260 16.16 -6.72 4.41
N TYR A 261 16.30 -7.26 3.20
CA TYR A 261 16.72 -6.55 2.01
C TYR A 261 15.60 -6.60 0.97
N SER A 262 15.33 -5.48 0.31
CA SER A 262 14.47 -5.48 -0.87
C SER A 262 15.27 -5.93 -2.08
N LEU A 263 14.69 -6.83 -2.89
CA LEU A 263 15.23 -7.28 -4.15
C LEU A 263 14.46 -6.65 -5.31
N SER A 264 15.19 -6.23 -6.33
CA SER A 264 14.69 -5.85 -7.65
C SER A 264 14.14 -7.07 -8.39
N THR A 265 13.46 -6.84 -9.51
CA THR A 265 12.86 -7.89 -10.35
C THR A 265 13.88 -8.84 -10.99
N ASP A 266 15.15 -8.45 -11.07
CA ASP A 266 16.28 -9.27 -11.51
C ASP A 266 16.90 -10.10 -10.36
N GLY A 267 16.35 -10.00 -9.15
CA GLY A 267 16.83 -10.68 -7.95
C GLY A 267 18.02 -9.99 -7.27
N GLN A 268 18.50 -8.85 -7.78
CA GLN A 268 19.58 -8.10 -7.15
C GLN A 268 19.05 -7.27 -5.98
N ILE A 269 19.91 -6.99 -5.00
CA ILE A 269 19.53 -6.10 -3.89
C ILE A 269 19.26 -4.70 -4.46
N ALA A 270 18.04 -4.22 -4.22
CA ALA A 270 17.57 -2.92 -4.67
C ALA A 270 18.36 -1.79 -4.02
N LYS A 271 18.45 -0.66 -4.73
CA LYS A 271 19.08 0.58 -4.25
C LYS A 271 18.12 1.75 -4.38
N GLY A 272 18.36 2.82 -3.63
CA GLY A 272 17.59 4.07 -3.72
C GLY A 272 16.64 4.33 -2.54
N CYS A 273 16.43 3.37 -1.62
CA CYS A 273 15.38 3.49 -0.61
C CYS A 273 15.58 4.62 0.41
N LYS A 274 16.83 5.00 0.71
CA LYS A 274 17.16 6.12 1.62
C LYS A 274 17.95 7.21 0.91
N GLY A 275 17.80 7.33 -0.41
CA GLY A 275 18.57 8.22 -1.27
C GLY A 275 19.40 7.48 -2.31
N GLU A 276 19.95 8.24 -3.26
CA GLU A 276 20.64 7.70 -4.44
C GLU A 276 21.78 6.74 -4.06
N GLY A 277 21.81 5.56 -4.69
CA GLY A 277 22.84 4.54 -4.48
C GLY A 277 22.78 3.78 -3.14
N THR A 278 21.91 4.16 -2.21
CA THR A 278 21.80 3.49 -0.89
C THR A 278 21.14 2.12 -1.00
N VAL A 279 21.65 1.12 -0.28
CA VAL A 279 21.05 -0.22 -0.26
C VAL A 279 19.70 -0.19 0.43
N CYS A 280 18.71 -0.85 -0.17
CA CYS A 280 17.39 -1.06 0.42
C CYS A 280 17.43 -2.13 1.51
N GLU A 281 17.94 -1.78 2.69
CA GLU A 281 17.97 -2.64 3.88
C GLU A 281 17.22 -2.04 5.08
N SER A 282 16.70 -2.93 5.92
CA SER A 282 16.08 -2.58 7.21
C SER A 282 16.44 -3.63 8.26
N SER A 283 16.63 -3.19 9.50
CA SER A 283 16.59 -4.08 10.65
C SER A 283 15.17 -4.64 10.82
N LEU A 284 15.09 -5.88 11.32
CA LEU A 284 13.84 -6.48 11.77
C LEU A 284 13.62 -6.12 13.23
N LEU A 285 12.69 -5.20 13.48
CA LEU A 285 12.31 -4.81 14.83
C LEU A 285 11.27 -5.80 15.34
N GLU A 286 11.37 -6.20 16.59
CA GLU A 286 10.23 -6.84 17.23
C GLU A 286 9.06 -5.88 17.21
N ALA A 287 7.90 -6.37 16.76
CA ALA A 287 6.68 -5.64 17.04
C ALA A 287 6.59 -5.58 18.56
N SER A 288 6.95 -4.43 19.15
CA SER A 288 6.63 -4.17 20.54
C SER A 288 5.13 -3.96 20.56
N SER A 289 4.39 -5.06 20.50
CA SER A 289 2.97 -5.02 20.80
C SER A 289 2.89 -4.45 22.22
N PRO A 290 2.02 -3.47 22.47
CA PRO A 290 1.91 -2.91 23.81
C PRO A 290 1.72 -4.08 24.79
N PRO A 291 2.42 -4.09 25.93
CA PRO A 291 2.29 -5.18 26.89
C PRO A 291 0.81 -5.37 27.20
N ILE A 292 0.35 -6.62 27.14
CA ILE A 292 -1.03 -6.94 27.47
C ILE A 292 -1.18 -6.66 28.95
N ALA A 293 -2.06 -5.71 29.27
CA ALA A 293 -2.28 -5.32 30.65
C ALA A 293 -2.99 -6.44 31.41
N ASP A 294 -2.58 -6.67 32.65
CA ASP A 294 -3.34 -7.50 33.57
C ASP A 294 -4.78 -6.97 33.69
N GLY A 295 -5.76 -7.87 33.65
CA GLY A 295 -7.15 -7.47 33.77
C GLY A 295 -8.14 -8.47 33.21
N PHE A 296 -9.41 -8.06 33.25
CA PHE A 296 -10.53 -8.81 32.71
C PHE A 296 -10.94 -8.18 31.38
N TYR A 297 -10.79 -8.96 30.33
CA TYR A 297 -11.21 -8.63 28.99
C TYR A 297 -12.52 -9.36 28.69
N ILE A 298 -13.41 -8.71 27.95
CA ILE A 298 -14.72 -9.28 27.61
C ILE A 298 -15.04 -9.07 26.13
N LEU A 299 -15.85 -9.98 25.59
CA LEU A 299 -16.47 -9.86 24.27
C LEU A 299 -17.61 -8.85 24.28
N GLY A 300 -18.35 -8.78 25.39
CA GLY A 300 -19.54 -7.95 25.54
C GLY A 300 -20.82 -8.64 25.05
N GLY A 301 -21.92 -8.40 25.78
CA GLY A 301 -23.21 -9.06 25.52
C GLY A 301 -23.24 -10.57 25.82
N THR A 302 -22.17 -11.12 26.39
CA THR A 302 -22.05 -12.52 26.80
C THR A 302 -21.47 -12.61 28.21
N ASP A 303 -21.65 -13.77 28.86
CA ASP A 303 -21.02 -14.07 30.16
C ASP A 303 -19.60 -14.67 30.00
N GLN A 304 -19.01 -14.52 28.81
CA GLN A 304 -17.65 -14.98 28.50
C GLN A 304 -16.63 -13.88 28.70
N GLY A 305 -15.47 -14.25 29.25
CA GLY A 305 -14.35 -13.34 29.38
C GLY A 305 -13.00 -14.04 29.35
N LEU A 306 -11.98 -13.20 29.31
CA LEU A 306 -10.58 -13.56 29.27
C LEU A 306 -9.88 -12.81 30.40
N GLU A 307 -9.28 -13.53 31.34
CA GLU A 307 -8.48 -12.95 32.42
C GLU A 307 -7.00 -13.04 32.05
N VAL A 308 -6.30 -11.91 32.12
CA VAL A 308 -4.84 -11.84 31.96
C VAL A 308 -4.19 -11.56 33.31
N LYS A 309 -3.14 -12.31 33.63
CA LYS A 309 -2.33 -12.10 34.82
C LYS A 309 -0.87 -12.48 34.57
N GLY A 310 0.02 -11.48 34.55
CA GLY A 310 1.42 -11.64 34.19
C GLY A 310 1.58 -12.21 32.78
N GLU A 311 2.33 -13.30 32.63
CA GLU A 311 2.61 -13.93 31.34
C GLU A 311 1.61 -15.04 30.96
N GLN A 312 0.43 -15.05 31.59
CA GLN A 312 -0.59 -16.08 31.37
C GLN A 312 -1.98 -15.46 31.25
N TYR A 313 -2.87 -16.20 30.59
CA TYR A 313 -4.28 -15.87 30.50
C TYR A 313 -5.16 -17.11 30.66
N ARG A 314 -6.44 -16.92 30.97
CA ARG A 314 -7.44 -18.00 30.94
C ARG A 314 -8.79 -17.47 30.49
N TYR A 315 -9.59 -18.34 29.90
CA TYR A 315 -11.00 -18.03 29.65
C TYR A 315 -11.84 -18.31 30.90
N TYR A 316 -12.95 -17.60 31.02
CA TYR A 316 -14.00 -17.90 31.98
C TYR A 316 -15.37 -17.72 31.33
N ASP A 317 -16.33 -18.51 31.78
CA ASP A 317 -17.73 -18.49 31.35
C ASP A 317 -18.64 -18.89 32.52
N GLU A 318 -19.93 -19.13 32.25
CA GLU A 318 -20.92 -19.58 33.25
C GLU A 318 -20.53 -20.92 33.91
N GLU A 319 -19.73 -21.76 33.25
CA GLU A 319 -19.24 -23.03 33.79
C GLU A 319 -18.00 -22.85 34.68
N GLY A 320 -17.48 -21.61 34.77
CA GLY A 320 -16.35 -21.23 35.60
C GLY A 320 -15.07 -20.96 34.82
N ASN A 321 -13.94 -21.07 35.51
CA ASN A 321 -12.63 -20.74 34.96
C ASN A 321 -12.02 -21.92 34.22
N LYS A 322 -11.51 -21.69 33.01
CA LYS A 322 -10.71 -22.67 32.25
C LYS A 322 -9.24 -22.66 32.70
N GLU A 323 -8.44 -23.56 32.14
CA GLU A 323 -7.01 -23.67 32.42
C GLU A 323 -6.20 -22.44 31.95
N TRP A 324 -5.10 -22.16 32.65
CA TRP A 324 -4.17 -21.10 32.27
C TRP A 324 -3.35 -21.47 31.04
N LYS A 325 -3.22 -20.53 30.12
CA LYS A 325 -2.49 -20.60 28.86
C LYS A 325 -1.42 -19.50 28.79
N PRO A 326 -0.35 -19.69 28.01
CA PRO A 326 0.71 -18.69 27.88
C PRO A 326 0.21 -17.46 27.09
N ILE A 327 0.55 -16.25 27.55
CA ILE A 327 0.09 -15.00 26.94
C ILE A 327 0.59 -14.79 25.50
N SER A 328 1.65 -15.51 25.10
CA SER A 328 2.17 -15.52 23.73
C SER A 328 1.19 -16.03 22.68
N GLU A 329 0.11 -16.70 23.09
CA GLU A 329 -0.99 -17.10 22.19
C GLU A 329 -1.92 -15.92 21.85
N LEU A 330 -1.86 -14.81 22.60
CA LEU A 330 -2.66 -13.61 22.36
C LEU A 330 -1.90 -12.59 21.51
N ASN A 331 -2.62 -11.93 20.61
CA ASN A 331 -2.12 -10.81 19.84
C ASN A 331 -2.59 -9.50 20.45
N SER A 332 -1.68 -8.72 21.02
CA SER A 332 -1.97 -7.35 21.46
C SER A 332 -2.12 -6.43 20.25
N ILE A 333 -3.30 -5.82 20.12
CA ILE A 333 -3.64 -4.90 19.02
C ILE A 333 -3.35 -3.46 19.45
N LYS A 334 -3.83 -3.09 20.64
CA LYS A 334 -3.57 -1.82 21.32
C LYS A 334 -3.82 -2.00 22.82
N GLU A 335 -3.52 -0.98 23.61
CA GLU A 335 -3.79 -1.01 25.05
C GLU A 335 -5.27 -1.38 25.32
N GLY A 336 -5.46 -2.43 26.13
CA GLY A 336 -6.79 -2.94 26.47
C GLY A 336 -7.54 -3.66 25.36
N LEU A 337 -6.91 -4.00 24.22
CA LEU A 337 -7.51 -4.80 23.13
C LEU A 337 -6.57 -5.92 22.68
N VAL A 338 -7.04 -7.16 22.79
CA VAL A 338 -6.33 -8.36 22.35
C VAL A 338 -7.16 -9.21 21.40
N PHE A 339 -6.49 -9.97 20.55
CA PHE A 339 -7.10 -10.94 19.63
C PHE A 339 -6.49 -12.33 19.86
N ASP A 340 -7.33 -13.31 20.13
CA ASP A 340 -6.89 -14.68 20.48
C ASP A 340 -6.82 -15.64 19.27
N GLY A 341 -7.05 -15.14 18.06
CA GLY A 341 -7.13 -15.94 16.84
C GLY A 341 -8.56 -16.11 16.32
N GLU A 342 -9.58 -15.93 17.17
CA GLU A 342 -10.99 -16.06 16.80
C GLU A 342 -11.78 -14.79 17.16
N ASN A 343 -11.53 -14.24 18.33
CA ASN A 343 -12.34 -13.21 18.97
C ASN A 343 -11.50 -12.01 19.42
N TYR A 344 -12.13 -10.82 19.40
CA TYR A 344 -11.55 -9.60 19.95
C TYR A 344 -12.02 -9.41 21.40
N TRP A 345 -11.08 -9.22 22.31
CA TRP A 345 -11.34 -9.05 23.73
C TRP A 345 -10.89 -7.68 24.21
N CYS A 346 -11.78 -6.97 24.92
CA CYS A 346 -11.55 -5.59 25.35
C CYS A 346 -11.60 -5.48 26.86
N ILE A 347 -10.74 -4.65 27.45
CA ILE A 347 -10.99 -4.12 28.80
C ILE A 347 -12.11 -3.08 28.67
N PRO A 348 -13.30 -3.32 29.26
CA PRO A 348 -14.42 -2.42 29.09
C PRO A 348 -14.22 -1.14 29.93
N PRO A 349 -14.64 0.03 29.42
CA PRO A 349 -14.78 1.24 30.23
C PRO A 349 -15.69 1.00 31.43
N ARG A 350 -15.41 1.66 32.55
CA ARG A 350 -16.16 1.45 33.80
C ARG A 350 -17.66 1.76 33.60
N ARG A 351 -18.51 0.77 33.86
CA ARG A 351 -19.98 0.87 33.88
C ARG A 351 -20.62 1.12 32.51
N GLU A 352 -19.95 0.72 31.43
CA GLU A 352 -20.50 0.83 30.08
C GLU A 352 -20.87 -0.57 29.56
N THR A 353 -22.06 -0.71 28.99
CA THR A 353 -22.46 -1.90 28.24
C THR A 353 -22.07 -1.73 26.78
N GLY A 354 -21.58 -2.79 26.15
CA GLY A 354 -21.03 -2.72 24.81
C GLY A 354 -20.53 -4.06 24.33
N VAL A 355 -19.92 -4.04 23.14
CA VAL A 355 -19.32 -5.21 22.48
C VAL A 355 -17.92 -4.83 22.02
N CYS A 356 -16.97 -5.74 22.18
CA CYS A 356 -15.62 -5.58 21.68
C CYS A 356 -15.54 -5.86 20.17
N SER A 357 -14.70 -5.11 19.47
CA SER A 357 -14.45 -5.26 18.03
C SER A 357 -12.98 -5.06 17.73
N GLU A 358 -12.59 -5.27 16.47
CA GLU A 358 -11.24 -4.92 15.97
C GLU A 358 -10.86 -3.45 16.23
N ASN A 359 -11.85 -2.57 16.34
CA ASN A 359 -11.67 -1.14 16.59
C ASN A 359 -11.68 -0.79 18.09
N GLY A 360 -11.89 -1.78 18.97
CA GLY A 360 -12.03 -1.60 20.42
C GLY A 360 -13.48 -1.69 20.89
N TRP A 361 -13.74 -1.15 22.08
CA TRP A 361 -15.06 -1.20 22.74
C TRP A 361 -16.09 -0.32 22.01
N ILE A 362 -17.21 -0.92 21.62
CA ILE A 362 -18.35 -0.25 21.00
C ILE A 362 -19.51 -0.22 22.01
N PRO A 363 -19.91 0.94 22.54
CA PRO A 363 -21.00 1.01 23.50
C PRO A 363 -22.36 0.68 22.87
N SER A 364 -23.16 -0.07 23.61
CA SER A 364 -24.56 -0.33 23.29
C SER A 364 -25.38 0.87 23.77
N ARG A 365 -26.08 1.53 22.84
CA ARG A 365 -26.91 2.71 23.12
C ARG A 365 -28.31 2.35 23.55
#